data_AF-A0A2P9JZE7-F1
#
_entry.id   AF-A0A2P9JZE7-F1
#
_cell.length_a   1.000
_cell.length_b   1.000
_cell.length_c   1.000
_cell.angle_alpha   90.00
_cell.angle_beta   90.00
_cell.angle_gamma   90.00
#
_symmetry.space_group_name_H-M   'P 1'
#
loop_
_entity.id
_entity.type
_entity.pdbx_description
1 polymer ?
#
loop_
_entity_poly.entity_id
_entity_poly.type
_entity_poly.pdbx_seq_one_letter_code
_entity_poly.pdbx_strand_id
1 'polypeptide(L)'
;MKVVIALIICVALAAGAAIDREQVVQKLKTASDKCLNDPAVGVNKDEMKAFRESKGKGTKPANLGKLSMCVLKEIGWMNADNTLKTDEAKQLFEQGLHDNPTKLQEVITKCTTPKDTPEESANALLECVVFHGRNSEAAASA
;
A
#
# COMPACT_ATOMS: atom_id res chain seq x y z
N MET A 1 30.18 45.74 -9.97
CA MET A 1 30.15 44.32 -10.42
C MET A 1 30.82 43.45 -9.38
N LYS A 2 30.29 42.23 -9.18
CA LYS A 2 30.50 41.24 -8.09
C LYS A 2 29.44 41.37 -6.99
N VAL A 3 28.15 41.24 -7.33
CA VAL A 3 27.39 39.96 -7.28
C VAL A 3 27.45 39.40 -5.84
N VAL A 4 26.53 39.79 -4.95
CA VAL A 4 25.22 39.13 -4.71
C VAL A 4 25.35 37.60 -4.72
N ILE A 5 25.78 37.01 -3.60
CA ILE A 5 25.67 35.57 -3.35
C ILE A 5 25.16 35.45 -1.90
N ALA A 6 23.84 35.56 -1.73
CA ALA A 6 22.88 34.45 -1.76
C ALA A 6 22.57 34.00 -0.33
N LEU A 7 21.68 34.77 0.29
CA LEU A 7 20.72 34.30 1.28
C LEU A 7 19.95 33.12 0.68
N ILE A 8 20.46 31.89 0.82
CA ILE A 8 19.65 30.68 0.67
C ILE A 8 19.19 30.32 2.07
N ILE A 9 18.14 31.02 2.50
CA ILE A 9 17.33 30.63 3.65
C ILE A 9 16.82 29.22 3.34
N CYS A 10 17.26 28.26 4.16
CA CYS A 10 16.65 26.95 4.30
C CYS A 10 15.18 27.12 4.68
N VAL A 11 14.31 27.31 3.68
CA VAL A 11 12.90 27.01 3.83
C VAL A 11 12.78 25.50 3.67
N ALA A 12 13.05 24.78 4.76
CA ALA A 12 12.56 23.42 4.93
C ALA A 12 11.03 23.51 5.08
N LEU A 13 10.35 23.74 3.96
CA LEU A 13 8.95 23.39 3.80
C LEU A 13 8.90 21.86 3.84
N ALA A 14 8.90 21.30 5.04
CA ALA A 14 8.20 20.04 5.30
C ALA A 14 6.70 20.34 5.16
N ALA A 15 6.28 20.69 3.94
CA ALA A 15 4.88 20.61 3.59
C ALA A 15 4.53 19.13 3.69
N GLY A 16 3.57 18.80 4.55
CA GLY A 16 2.85 17.54 4.43
C GLY A 16 2.20 17.51 3.06
N ALA A 17 2.95 17.05 2.05
CA ALA A 17 2.39 16.75 0.76
C ALA A 17 1.41 15.62 1.01
N ALA A 18 0.12 15.91 0.83
CA ALA A 18 -0.89 14.86 0.80
C ALA A 18 -0.39 13.79 -0.17
N ILE A 19 -0.45 12.51 0.24
CA ILE A 19 0.02 11.44 -0.63
C ILE A 19 -0.78 11.50 -1.93
N ASP A 20 -0.10 11.34 -3.06
CA ASP A 20 -0.81 11.28 -4.33
C ASP A 20 -1.34 9.86 -4.54
N ARG A 21 -2.67 9.70 -4.47
CA ARG A 21 -3.34 8.40 -4.56
C ARG A 21 -2.99 7.67 -5.87
N GLU A 22 -2.93 8.39 -6.98
CA GLU A 22 -2.61 7.80 -8.28
C GLU A 22 -1.17 7.27 -8.30
N GLN A 23 -0.21 8.03 -7.77
CA GLN A 23 1.17 7.58 -7.61
C GLN A 23 1.28 6.36 -6.69
N VAL A 24 0.54 6.31 -5.58
CA VAL A 24 0.54 5.13 -4.69
C VAL A 24 0.00 3.90 -5.43
N VAL A 25 -1.07 4.04 -6.19
CA VAL A 25 -1.62 2.95 -7.02
C VAL A 25 -0.61 2.49 -8.08
N GLN A 26 0.10 3.42 -8.73
CA GLN A 26 1.15 3.07 -9.69
C GLN A 26 2.31 2.33 -9.02
N LYS A 27 2.80 2.82 -7.87
CA LYS A 27 3.84 2.14 -7.07
C LYS A 27 3.43 0.73 -6.69
N LEU A 28 2.19 0.54 -6.23
CA LEU A 28 1.63 -0.77 -5.90
C LEU A 28 1.60 -1.71 -7.11
N LYS A 29 1.18 -1.22 -8.29
CA LYS A 29 1.18 -2.01 -9.53
C LYS A 29 2.59 -2.42 -9.92
N THR A 30 3.53 -1.47 -9.98
CA THR A 30 4.92 -1.75 -10.34
C THR A 30 5.59 -2.71 -9.35
N ALA A 31 5.38 -2.51 -8.04
CA ALA A 31 5.90 -3.41 -7.01
C ALA A 31 5.29 -4.81 -7.11
N SER A 32 3.98 -4.91 -7.33
CA SER A 32 3.28 -6.19 -7.54
C SER A 32 3.84 -6.94 -8.75
N ASP A 33 4.00 -6.27 -9.89
CA ASP A 33 4.56 -6.89 -11.09
C ASP A 33 6.02 -7.32 -10.87
N LYS A 34 6.84 -6.50 -10.20
CA LYS A 34 8.22 -6.87 -9.85
C LYS A 34 8.25 -8.11 -8.96
N CYS A 35 7.50 -8.10 -7.86
CA CYS A 35 7.48 -9.20 -6.89
C CYS A 35 6.84 -10.49 -7.43
N LEU A 36 5.86 -10.40 -8.34
CA LEU A 36 5.28 -11.57 -9.01
C LEU A 36 6.26 -12.24 -9.98
N ASN A 37 7.25 -11.50 -10.48
CA ASN A 37 8.28 -12.02 -11.37
C ASN A 37 9.59 -12.35 -10.64
N ASP A 38 9.67 -12.10 -9.34
CA ASP A 38 10.83 -12.45 -8.52
C ASP A 38 10.80 -13.95 -8.17
N PRO A 39 11.80 -14.74 -8.62
CA PRO A 39 11.89 -16.16 -8.27
C PRO A 39 12.04 -16.40 -6.76
N ALA A 40 12.55 -15.43 -5.98
CA ALA A 40 12.67 -15.54 -4.53
C ALA A 40 11.31 -15.51 -3.82
N VAL A 41 10.30 -14.88 -4.42
CA VAL A 41 8.91 -14.88 -3.91
C VAL A 41 8.23 -16.21 -4.22
N GLY A 42 8.46 -16.75 -5.44
CA GLY A 42 8.04 -18.10 -5.81
C GLY A 42 6.51 -18.30 -5.84
N VAL A 43 5.72 -17.25 -6.14
CA VAL A 43 4.27 -17.37 -6.32
C VAL A 43 3.95 -18.08 -7.63
N ASN A 44 3.05 -19.06 -7.58
CA ASN A 44 2.50 -19.66 -8.79
C ASN A 44 1.54 -18.66 -9.47
N LYS A 45 1.83 -18.33 -10.74
CA LYS A 45 1.07 -17.33 -11.50
C LYS A 45 -0.36 -17.77 -11.81
N ASP A 46 -0.60 -19.06 -12.01
CA ASP A 46 -1.93 -19.61 -12.28
C ASP A 46 -2.79 -19.62 -11.00
N GLU A 47 -2.21 -20.01 -9.86
CA GLU A 47 -2.87 -19.87 -8.55
C GLU A 47 -3.22 -18.41 -8.25
N MET A 48 -2.28 -17.49 -8.52
CA MET A 48 -2.50 -16.06 -8.30
C MET A 48 -3.59 -15.50 -9.23
N LYS A 49 -3.62 -15.95 -10.50
CA LYS A 49 -4.65 -15.57 -11.46
C LYS A 49 -6.03 -16.06 -11.00
N ALA A 50 -6.15 -17.34 -10.63
CA ALA A 50 -7.40 -17.91 -10.12
C ALA A 50 -7.88 -17.19 -8.85
N PHE A 51 -6.95 -16.90 -7.92
CA PHE A 51 -7.25 -16.14 -6.72
C PHE A 51 -7.77 -14.72 -7.03
N ARG A 52 -7.13 -14.02 -7.99
CA ARG A 52 -7.57 -12.69 -8.43
C ARG A 52 -8.94 -12.71 -9.10
N GLU A 53 -9.19 -13.69 -9.98
CA GLU A 53 -10.48 -13.88 -10.67
C GLU A 53 -11.61 -14.21 -9.69
N SER A 54 -11.31 -14.95 -8.62
CA SER A 54 -12.25 -15.21 -7.52
C SER A 54 -12.56 -13.97 -6.65
N LYS A 55 -11.95 -12.82 -6.96
CA LYS A 55 -12.00 -11.60 -6.14
C LYS A 55 -11.54 -11.85 -4.69
N GLY A 56 -10.52 -12.71 -4.53
CA GLY A 56 -9.95 -13.06 -3.23
C GLY A 56 -10.77 -14.05 -2.38
N LYS A 57 -11.80 -14.69 -2.95
CA LYS A 57 -12.65 -15.68 -2.25
C LYS A 57 -12.21 -17.12 -2.44
N GLY A 58 -11.35 -17.39 -3.41
CA GLY A 58 -10.81 -18.71 -3.71
C GLY A 58 -9.64 -19.10 -2.81
N THR A 59 -9.05 -20.25 -3.10
CA THR A 59 -7.85 -20.74 -2.39
C THR A 59 -6.71 -19.74 -2.51
N LYS A 60 -6.10 -19.39 -1.36
CA LYS A 60 -4.93 -18.51 -1.32
C LYS A 60 -3.70 -19.24 -1.89
N PRO A 61 -2.90 -18.60 -2.78
CA PRO A 61 -1.64 -19.15 -3.23
C PRO A 61 -0.68 -19.38 -2.05
N ALA A 62 0.11 -20.45 -2.09
CA ALA A 62 0.96 -20.85 -0.96
C ALA A 62 1.96 -19.75 -0.52
N ASN A 63 2.46 -18.95 -1.47
CA ASN A 63 3.43 -17.88 -1.21
C ASN A 63 2.81 -16.47 -1.24
N LEU A 64 1.49 -16.35 -1.04
CA LEU A 64 0.81 -15.04 -1.03
C LEU A 64 1.33 -14.10 0.08
N GLY A 65 1.70 -14.64 1.23
CA GLY A 65 2.33 -13.90 2.34
C GLY A 65 3.66 -13.26 1.92
N LYS A 66 4.56 -14.06 1.34
CA LYS A 66 5.86 -13.57 0.81
C LYS A 66 5.69 -12.53 -0.29
N LEU A 67 4.72 -12.72 -1.18
CA LEU A 67 4.39 -11.72 -2.20
C LEU A 67 3.97 -10.40 -1.55
N SER A 68 3.09 -10.46 -0.56
CA SER A 68 2.61 -9.27 0.16
C SER A 68 3.75 -8.55 0.87
N MET A 69 4.64 -9.29 1.53
CA MET A 69 5.83 -8.71 2.16
C MET A 69 6.76 -8.04 1.14
N CYS A 70 7.01 -8.69 0.00
CA CYS A 70 7.83 -8.11 -1.07
C CYS A 70 7.23 -6.78 -1.54
N VAL A 71 5.93 -6.74 -1.83
CA VAL A 71 5.25 -5.53 -2.31
C VAL A 71 5.35 -4.40 -1.28
N LEU A 72 5.06 -4.69 -0.01
CA LEU A 72 5.12 -3.67 1.04
C LEU A 72 6.53 -3.16 1.28
N LYS A 73 7.57 -4.01 1.15
CA LYS A 73 8.96 -3.57 1.23
C LYS A 73 9.34 -2.67 0.05
N GLU A 74 8.95 -3.05 -1.17
CA GLU A 74 9.23 -2.27 -2.39
C GLU A 74 8.62 -0.88 -2.36
N ILE A 75 7.41 -0.72 -1.82
CA ILE A 75 6.77 0.60 -1.67
C ILE A 75 7.17 1.34 -0.39
N GLY A 76 7.99 0.73 0.47
CA GLY A 76 8.51 1.33 1.70
C GLY A 76 7.56 1.25 2.91
N TRP A 77 6.47 0.49 2.84
CA TRP A 77 5.46 0.32 3.89
C TRP A 77 5.76 -0.82 4.88
N MET A 78 6.87 -1.51 4.67
CA MET A 78 7.39 -2.50 5.61
C MET A 78 8.87 -2.23 5.86
N ASN A 79 9.26 -2.24 7.14
CA ASN A 79 10.63 -2.12 7.58
C ASN A 79 11.47 -3.36 7.23
N ALA A 80 12.80 -3.24 7.35
CA ALA A 80 13.72 -4.36 7.18
C ALA A 80 13.52 -5.46 8.24
N ASP A 81 13.04 -5.10 9.44
CA ASP A 81 12.68 -6.02 10.52
C ASP A 81 11.29 -6.66 10.34
N ASN A 82 10.63 -6.40 9.21
CA ASN A 82 9.29 -6.86 8.85
C ASN A 82 8.13 -6.24 9.65
N THR A 83 8.36 -5.14 10.37
CA THR A 83 7.28 -4.35 10.99
C THR A 83 6.62 -3.43 9.97
N LEU A 84 5.32 -3.15 10.14
CA LEU A 84 4.56 -2.29 9.22
C LEU A 84 4.83 -0.81 9.48
N LYS A 85 5.02 -0.04 8.41
CA LYS A 85 4.91 1.42 8.40
C LYS A 85 3.54 1.82 7.86
N THR A 86 2.67 2.27 8.73
CA THR A 86 1.23 2.40 8.42
C THR A 86 0.80 3.82 8.05
N ASP A 87 1.69 4.81 8.16
CA ASP A 87 1.33 6.23 8.02
C ASP A 87 0.81 6.58 6.62
N GLU A 88 1.54 6.18 5.57
CA GLU A 88 1.07 6.39 4.19
C GLU A 88 -0.21 5.60 3.89
N ALA A 89 -0.37 4.41 4.46
CA ALA A 89 -1.60 3.62 4.29
C ALA A 89 -2.80 4.29 4.97
N LYS A 90 -2.61 4.86 6.17
CA LYS A 90 -3.62 5.65 6.88
C LYS A 90 -4.02 6.87 6.07
N GLN A 91 -3.05 7.62 5.57
CA GLN A 91 -3.30 8.78 4.70
C GLN A 91 -4.08 8.38 3.43
N LEU A 92 -3.79 7.21 2.85
CA LEU A 92 -4.55 6.69 1.70
C LEU A 92 -6.01 6.42 2.06
N PHE A 93 -6.27 5.82 3.22
CA PHE A 93 -7.63 5.58 3.70
C PHE A 93 -8.35 6.87 4.06
N GLU A 94 -7.67 7.82 4.70
CA GLU A 94 -8.21 9.15 5.02
C GLU A 94 -8.69 9.87 3.76
N GLN A 95 -7.89 9.86 2.69
CA GLN A 95 -8.29 10.43 1.40
C GLN A 95 -9.48 9.67 0.77
N GLY A 96 -9.49 8.35 0.83
CA GLY A 96 -10.52 7.52 0.20
C GLY A 96 -11.84 7.42 0.96
N LEU A 97 -11.85 7.72 2.27
CA LEU A 97 -13.00 7.57 3.16
C LEU A 97 -13.31 8.84 3.96
N HIS A 98 -12.82 10.01 3.53
CA HIS A 98 -13.02 11.28 4.22
C HIS A 98 -14.50 11.59 4.49
N ASP A 99 -15.39 11.20 3.58
CA ASP A 99 -16.85 11.38 3.70
C ASP A 99 -17.52 10.43 4.71
N ASN A 100 -16.80 9.44 5.23
CA ASN A 100 -17.33 8.46 6.16
C ASN A 100 -16.38 8.21 7.35
N PRO A 101 -16.32 9.14 8.32
CA PRO A 101 -15.36 9.09 9.42
C PRO A 101 -15.51 7.85 10.31
N THR A 102 -16.74 7.35 10.48
CA THR A 102 -17.00 6.11 11.24
C THR A 102 -16.34 4.91 10.55
N LYS A 103 -16.52 4.79 9.23
CA LYS A 103 -15.90 3.71 8.43
C LYS A 103 -14.39 3.88 8.32
N LEU A 104 -13.89 5.11 8.25
CA LEU A 104 -12.46 5.41 8.22
C LEU A 104 -11.75 4.85 9.46
N GLN A 105 -12.27 5.12 10.66
CA GLN A 105 -11.67 4.63 11.90
C GLN A 105 -11.71 3.10 11.99
N GLU A 106 -12.81 2.48 11.56
CA GLU A 106 -12.93 1.02 11.47
C GLU A 106 -11.86 0.43 10.53
N VAL A 107 -11.72 1.01 9.33
CA VAL A 107 -10.76 0.56 8.31
C VAL A 107 -9.33 0.74 8.78
N ILE A 108 -8.95 1.92 9.31
CA ILE A 108 -7.61 2.15 9.84
C ILE A 108 -7.29 1.11 10.92
N THR A 109 -8.18 0.93 11.90
CA THR A 109 -7.98 -0.03 12.98
C THR A 109 -7.82 -1.45 12.43
N LYS A 110 -8.73 -1.88 11.56
CA LYS A 110 -8.73 -3.24 11.01
C LYS A 110 -7.51 -3.54 10.14
N CYS A 111 -7.11 -2.58 9.32
CA CYS A 111 -6.12 -2.76 8.25
C CYS A 111 -4.69 -2.48 8.70
N THR A 112 -4.50 -1.72 9.79
CA THR A 112 -3.16 -1.36 10.30
C THR A 112 -2.76 -2.09 11.58
N THR A 113 -3.66 -2.92 12.13
CA THR A 113 -3.37 -3.76 13.30
C THR A 113 -2.47 -4.94 12.92
N PRO A 114 -1.29 -5.11 13.56
CA PRO A 114 -0.43 -6.27 13.39
C PRO A 114 -1.18 -7.59 13.64
N LYS A 115 -0.78 -8.64 12.92
CA LYS A 115 -1.26 -10.02 13.07
C LYS A 115 -0.19 -10.89 13.73
N ASP A 116 -0.49 -12.18 13.90
CA ASP A 116 0.38 -13.15 14.56
C ASP A 116 1.73 -13.29 13.85
N THR A 117 1.73 -13.15 12.51
CA THR A 117 2.96 -13.16 11.71
C THR A 117 3.12 -11.90 10.84
N PRO A 118 4.36 -11.53 10.45
CA PRO A 118 4.61 -10.46 9.50
C PRO A 118 3.96 -10.71 8.13
N GLU A 119 3.90 -11.97 7.69
CA GLU A 119 3.25 -12.37 6.43
C GLU A 119 1.73 -12.11 6.47
N GLU A 120 1.07 -12.48 7.56
CA GLU A 120 -0.36 -12.22 7.73
C GLU A 120 -0.65 -10.73 7.87
N SER A 121 0.22 -9.99 8.56
CA SER A 121 0.15 -8.53 8.68
C SER A 121 0.26 -7.87 7.31
N ALA A 122 1.22 -8.31 6.50
CA ALA A 122 1.43 -7.81 5.15
C ALA A 122 0.23 -8.08 4.24
N ASN A 123 -0.26 -9.32 4.27
CA ASN A 123 -1.40 -9.72 3.45
C ASN A 123 -2.68 -8.97 3.86
N ALA A 124 -2.93 -8.79 5.16
CA ALA A 124 -4.09 -8.05 5.65
C ALA A 124 -4.07 -6.57 5.21
N LEU A 125 -2.92 -5.90 5.32
CA LEU A 125 -2.78 -4.51 4.88
C LEU A 125 -2.97 -4.39 3.36
N LEU A 126 -2.33 -5.26 2.58
CA LEU A 126 -2.40 -5.21 1.12
C LEU A 126 -3.81 -5.54 0.60
N GLU A 127 -4.49 -6.54 1.18
CA GLU A 127 -5.90 -6.85 0.88
C GLU A 127 -6.81 -5.64 1.17
N CYS A 128 -6.62 -4.98 2.31
CA CYS A 128 -7.36 -3.77 2.66
C CYS A 128 -7.19 -2.66 1.63
N VAL A 129 -5.96 -2.37 1.21
CA VAL A 129 -5.69 -1.33 0.23
C VAL A 129 -6.26 -1.67 -1.14
N VAL A 130 -6.18 -2.92 -1.58
CA VAL A 130 -6.81 -3.33 -2.85
C VAL A 130 -8.33 -3.25 -2.77
N PHE A 131 -8.93 -3.68 -1.65
CA PHE A 131 -10.38 -3.66 -1.46
C PHE A 131 -10.93 -2.23 -1.39
N HIS A 132 -10.34 -1.38 -0.54
CA HIS A 132 -10.79 0.00 -0.36
C HIS A 132 -10.33 0.93 -1.50
N GLY A 133 -9.21 0.61 -2.16
CA GLY A 133 -8.76 1.28 -3.38
C GLY A 133 -9.75 1.08 -4.54
N ARG A 134 -10.18 -0.16 -4.81
CA ARG A 134 -11.16 -0.45 -5.88
C ARG A 134 -12.54 0.17 -5.64
N ASN A 135 -12.97 0.26 -4.38
CA ASN A 135 -14.29 0.80 -4.05
C ASN A 135 -14.35 2.33 -4.11
N SER A 136 -13.20 3.02 -4.04
CA SER A 136 -13.12 4.47 -4.24
C SER A 136 -13.22 4.87 -5.73
N GLU A 137 -12.74 4.04 -6.67
CA GLU A 137 -12.96 4.27 -8.11
C GLU A 137 -14.43 4.06 -8.51
N ALA A 138 -15.13 3.13 -7.86
CA ALA A 138 -16.57 2.93 -8.07
C ALA A 138 -17.41 4.11 -7.55
N ALA A 139 -16.96 4.81 -6.51
CA ALA A 139 -17.63 6.01 -5.98
C ALA A 139 -17.37 7.27 -6.83
N ALA A 140 -16.22 7.35 -7.53
CA ALA A 140 -15.91 8.45 -8.43
C ALA A 140 -16.62 8.37 -9.80
N SER A 141 -17.41 7.31 -10.03
CA SER A 141 -18.14 7.05 -11.28
C SER A 141 -19.67 7.14 -11.11
N ALA A 142 -20.16 7.63 -9.97
CA ALA A 142 -21.59 7.75 -9.64
C ALA A 142 -22.00 9.22 -9.46
#